data_AF-A0A8S3U9D0-F1
#
_entry.id   AF-A0A8S3U9D0-F1
#
_cell.length_a   1.000
_cell.length_b   1.000
_cell.length_c   1.000
_cell.angle_alpha   90.00
_cell.angle_beta   90.00
_cell.angle_gamma   90.00
#
_symmetry.space_group_name_H-M   'P 1'
#
loop_
_entity.id
_entity.type
_entity.pdbx_description
1 polymer ?
#
loop_
_entity_poly.entity_id
_entity_poly.type
_entity_poly.pdbx_seq_one_letter_code
_entity_poly.pdbx_strand_id
1 'polypeptide(L)'
;MDKDHYKDMVLNQLEDGVFYQKLNGNRDKSTMSKIRKLIKEYSDNLTDKEKDYLKNFEVKTSNFYGLPKIHKSKEIQDHVENCDSMYIKINRPTDLKIRPIIAGPSCSTQRLSNLLDILLKPLCIKVPSFVRDDMDFLNYIPDRVPLDTILVSFDVISLYTNIPHELGLKAVQYWLEKYLDEIPGTFF
;
A
#
# COMPACT_ATOMS: atom_id res chain seq x y z
N MET A 1 4.58 13.50 -21.11
CA MET A 1 5.89 13.30 -20.47
C MET A 1 6.74 12.45 -21.39
N ASP A 2 8.00 12.81 -21.58
CA ASP A 2 8.94 12.08 -22.44
C ASP A 2 9.22 10.67 -21.89
N LYS A 3 9.28 9.67 -22.77
CA LYS A 3 9.40 8.24 -22.39
C LYS A 3 10.76 7.95 -21.75
N ASP A 4 11.83 8.53 -22.29
CA ASP A 4 13.18 8.31 -21.78
C ASP A 4 13.34 8.98 -20.43
N HIS A 5 12.87 10.23 -20.29
CA HIS A 5 12.82 10.89 -18.99
C HIS A 5 12.04 10.10 -17.93
N TYR A 6 10.89 9.53 -18.29
CA TYR A 6 10.12 8.67 -17.38
C TYR A 6 10.90 7.45 -16.93
N LYS A 7 11.56 6.78 -17.87
CA LYS A 7 12.40 5.62 -17.59
C LYS A 7 13.54 5.99 -16.65
N ASP A 8 14.23 7.10 -16.91
CA ASP A 8 15.34 7.57 -16.07
C ASP A 8 14.87 7.87 -14.64
N MET A 9 13.73 8.56 -14.48
CA MET A 9 13.15 8.82 -13.15
C MET A 9 12.82 7.53 -12.39
N VAL A 10 12.28 6.52 -13.08
CA VAL A 10 12.00 5.21 -12.49
C VAL A 10 13.27 4.49 -12.08
N LEU A 11 14.29 4.48 -12.93
CA LEU A 11 15.56 3.82 -12.64
C LEU A 11 16.28 4.51 -11.46
N ASN A 12 16.36 5.84 -11.46
CA ASN A 12 16.94 6.63 -10.37
C ASN A 12 16.21 6.35 -9.04
N GLN A 13 14.87 6.23 -9.04
CA GLN A 13 14.11 5.86 -7.85
C GLN A 13 14.50 4.47 -7.32
N LEU A 14 14.77 3.51 -8.21
CA LEU A 14 15.12 2.14 -7.85
C LEU A 14 16.59 1.96 -7.43
N GLU A 15 17.42 2.99 -7.61
CA GLU A 15 18.81 3.02 -7.14
C GLU A 15 18.93 3.33 -5.64
N ASP A 16 17.85 3.78 -4.99
CA ASP A 16 17.83 4.02 -3.55
C ASP A 16 17.97 2.69 -2.77
N GLY A 17 19.22 2.37 -2.42
CA GLY A 17 19.60 1.16 -1.70
C GLY A 17 19.11 1.09 -0.25
N VAL A 18 18.52 2.16 0.29
CA VAL A 18 17.86 2.14 1.59
C VAL A 18 16.52 1.42 1.50
N PHE A 19 15.76 1.67 0.41
CA PHE A 19 14.42 1.13 0.23
C PHE A 19 14.33 -0.02 -0.78
N TYR A 20 15.26 -0.11 -1.73
CA TYR A 20 15.23 -1.10 -2.81
C TYR A 20 16.47 -1.98 -2.81
N GLN A 21 16.26 -3.26 -3.14
CA GLN A 21 17.32 -4.22 -3.32
C GLN A 21 17.18 -4.89 -4.69
N LYS A 22 18.24 -4.84 -5.49
CA LYS A 22 18.30 -5.56 -6.76
C LYS A 22 18.32 -7.07 -6.51
N LEU A 23 17.44 -7.79 -7.19
CA LEU A 23 17.36 -9.25 -7.13
C LEU A 23 18.07 -9.89 -8.32
N ASN A 24 18.68 -11.06 -8.11
CA ASN A 24 19.34 -11.85 -9.16
C ASN A 24 18.37 -12.54 -10.13
N GLY A 25 17.07 -12.41 -9.89
CA GLY A 25 16.04 -13.01 -10.73
C GLY A 25 14.65 -12.91 -10.10
N ASN A 26 13.66 -13.30 -10.89
CA ASN A 26 12.27 -13.35 -10.45
C ASN A 26 12.10 -14.36 -9.29
N ARG A 27 11.43 -13.94 -8.22
CA ARG A 27 11.18 -14.75 -7.02
C ARG A 27 9.75 -15.32 -6.91
N ASP A 28 8.87 -15.08 -7.90
CA ASP A 28 7.46 -15.49 -7.84
C ASP A 28 7.32 -17.00 -7.61
N LYS A 29 8.13 -17.82 -8.31
CA LYS A 29 8.12 -19.29 -8.13
C LYS A 29 8.53 -19.71 -6.73
N SER A 30 9.58 -19.10 -6.16
CA SER A 30 10.06 -19.45 -4.83
C SER A 30 9.10 -18.94 -3.73
N THR A 31 8.49 -17.76 -3.92
CA THR A 31 7.41 -17.25 -3.08
C THR A 31 6.21 -18.20 -3.07
N MET A 32 5.75 -18.66 -4.23
CA MET A 32 4.65 -19.63 -4.31
C MET A 32 5.01 -20.97 -3.66
N SER A 33 6.26 -21.42 -3.75
CA SER A 33 6.72 -22.62 -3.04
C SER A 33 6.61 -22.46 -1.53
N LYS A 34 7.00 -21.29 -0.98
CA LYS A 34 6.84 -20.98 0.44
C LYS A 34 5.37 -20.94 0.86
N ILE A 35 4.50 -20.33 0.07
CA ILE A 35 3.06 -20.29 0.33
C ILE A 35 2.49 -21.71 0.36
N ARG A 36 2.83 -22.57 -0.62
CA ARG A 36 2.41 -23.98 -0.62
C ARG A 36 2.91 -24.75 0.61
N LYS A 37 4.13 -24.46 1.08
CA LYS A 37 4.65 -25.05 2.31
C LYS A 37 3.81 -24.64 3.52
N LEU A 38 3.49 -23.35 3.66
CA LEU A 38 2.63 -22.85 4.75
C LEU A 38 1.24 -23.47 4.72
N ILE A 39 0.61 -23.57 3.53
CA ILE A 39 -0.70 -24.21 3.38
C ILE A 39 -0.67 -25.68 3.82
N LYS A 40 0.44 -26.39 3.52
CA LYS A 40 0.61 -27.79 3.95
C LYS A 40 0.81 -27.90 5.45
N GLU A 41 1.60 -26.99 6.03
CA GLU A 41 1.91 -26.95 7.47
C GLU A 41 0.66 -26.69 8.33
N TYR A 42 -0.20 -25.78 7.88
CA TYR A 42 -1.45 -25.41 8.56
C TYR A 42 -2.69 -25.99 7.85
N SER A 43 -2.55 -27.17 7.25
CA SER A 43 -3.60 -27.80 6.45
C SER A 43 -4.89 -28.06 7.25
N ASP A 44 -4.76 -28.38 8.54
CA ASP A 44 -5.90 -28.70 9.41
C ASP A 44 -6.73 -27.45 9.77
N ASN A 45 -6.16 -26.26 9.56
CA ASN A 45 -6.82 -24.97 9.80
C ASN A 45 -7.46 -24.37 8.54
N LEU A 46 -7.42 -25.08 7.41
CA LEU A 46 -7.91 -24.60 6.12
C LEU A 46 -8.88 -25.61 5.49
N THR A 47 -9.97 -25.10 4.91
CA THR A 47 -10.88 -25.90 4.08
C THR A 47 -10.22 -26.23 2.73
N ASP A 48 -10.73 -27.26 2.04
CA ASP A 48 -10.21 -27.61 0.72
C ASP A 48 -10.39 -26.50 -0.31
N LYS A 49 -11.49 -25.73 -0.21
CA LYS A 49 -11.74 -24.54 -1.04
C LYS A 49 -10.70 -23.45 -0.79
N GLU A 50 -10.32 -23.21 0.46
CA GLU A 50 -9.30 -22.21 0.82
C GLU A 50 -7.93 -22.62 0.30
N LYS A 51 -7.58 -23.90 0.49
CA LYS A 51 -6.33 -24.46 -0.07
C LYS A 51 -6.29 -24.29 -1.58
N ASP A 52 -7.39 -24.59 -2.27
CA ASP A 52 -7.54 -24.40 -3.71
C ASP A 52 -7.35 -22.94 -4.12
N TYR A 53 -8.11 -22.03 -3.50
CA TYR A 53 -8.04 -20.59 -3.72
C TYR A 53 -6.63 -20.02 -3.58
N LEU A 54 -5.88 -20.45 -2.56
CA LEU A 54 -4.55 -19.97 -2.26
C LEU A 54 -3.45 -20.55 -3.18
N LYS A 55 -3.66 -21.73 -3.78
CA LYS A 55 -2.61 -22.45 -4.52
C LYS A 55 -2.83 -22.50 -6.03
N ASN A 56 -4.09 -22.42 -6.49
CA ASN A 56 -4.51 -22.68 -7.86
C ASN A 56 -5.01 -21.41 -8.54
N PHE A 57 -4.07 -20.53 -8.92
CA PHE A 57 -4.34 -19.36 -9.73
C PHE A 57 -3.14 -19.02 -10.62
N GLU A 58 -3.40 -18.28 -11.71
CA GLU A 58 -2.33 -17.77 -12.58
C GLU A 58 -1.54 -16.68 -11.84
N VAL A 59 -0.24 -16.88 -11.70
CA VAL A 59 0.66 -15.92 -11.05
C VAL A 59 1.35 -15.07 -12.11
N LYS A 60 1.26 -13.74 -11.97
CA LYS A 60 1.94 -12.76 -12.81
C LYS A 60 2.86 -11.88 -11.98
N THR A 61 4.03 -11.56 -12.51
CA THR A 61 4.95 -10.63 -11.87
C THR A 61 4.31 -9.26 -11.74
N SER A 62 4.50 -8.62 -10.59
CA SER A 62 3.95 -7.29 -10.35
C SER A 62 4.61 -6.27 -11.28
N ASN A 63 3.81 -5.39 -11.86
CA ASN A 63 4.33 -4.28 -12.64
C ASN A 63 4.77 -3.15 -11.71
N PHE A 64 5.90 -2.53 -12.03
CA PHE A 64 6.35 -1.29 -11.41
C PHE A 64 6.05 -0.11 -12.33
N TYR A 65 5.44 0.93 -11.81
CA TYR A 65 5.34 2.22 -12.51
C TYR A 65 5.30 3.39 -11.51
N GLY A 66 5.73 4.56 -11.96
CA GLY A 66 5.63 5.81 -11.21
C GLY A 66 4.45 6.68 -11.67
N LEU A 67 3.76 7.31 -10.73
CA LEU A 67 2.83 8.42 -11.02
C LEU A 67 3.53 9.76 -10.76
N PRO A 68 3.68 10.66 -11.76
CA PRO A 68 4.30 11.97 -11.55
C PRO A 68 3.57 12.81 -10.50
N LYS A 69 4.30 13.30 -9.49
CA LYS A 69 3.77 14.20 -8.47
C LYS A 69 3.90 15.65 -8.94
N ILE A 70 3.18 16.03 -9.99
CA ILE A 70 3.26 17.37 -10.59
C ILE A 70 3.03 18.50 -9.59
N HIS A 71 2.12 18.29 -8.62
CA HIS A 71 1.80 19.23 -7.56
C HIS A 71 2.92 19.45 -6.53
N LYS A 72 4.04 18.71 -6.62
CA LYS A 72 5.21 18.87 -5.75
C LYS A 72 6.41 19.48 -6.46
N SER A 73 6.34 19.72 -7.78
CA SER A 73 7.40 20.39 -8.53
C SER A 73 7.19 21.90 -8.45
N LYS A 74 8.17 22.59 -7.87
CA LYS A 74 8.28 24.03 -7.82
C LYS A 74 8.46 24.62 -9.21
N GLU A 75 9.26 23.98 -10.08
CA GLU A 75 9.39 24.41 -11.48
C GLU A 75 8.03 24.42 -12.20
N ILE A 76 7.21 23.38 -12.01
CA ILE A 76 5.87 23.32 -12.58
C ILE A 76 4.97 24.41 -11.97
N GLN A 77 4.97 24.56 -10.65
CA GLN A 77 4.16 25.58 -9.96
C GLN A 77 4.51 27.00 -10.43
N ASP A 78 5.80 27.34 -10.49
CA ASP A 78 6.28 28.65 -10.91
C ASP A 78 5.85 28.98 -12.34
N HIS A 79 5.88 28.00 -13.25
CA HIS A 79 5.39 28.20 -14.61
C HIS A 79 3.87 28.35 -14.68
N VAL A 80 3.11 27.62 -13.86
CA VAL A 80 1.64 27.78 -13.80
C VAL A 80 1.28 29.18 -13.29
N GLU A 81 1.97 29.68 -12.27
CA GLU A 81 1.72 31.01 -11.69
C GLU A 81 2.03 32.16 -12.66
N ASN A 82 3.02 31.97 -13.55
CA ASN A 82 3.50 33.00 -14.47
C ASN A 82 2.99 32.85 -15.91
N CYS A 83 1.99 31.99 -16.16
CA CYS A 83 1.49 31.71 -17.51
C CYS A 83 0.00 32.03 -17.66
N ASP A 84 -0.32 32.91 -18.61
CA ASP A 84 -1.71 33.25 -18.99
C ASP A 84 -2.35 32.24 -19.97
N SER A 85 -1.68 31.11 -20.24
CA SER A 85 -2.18 30.06 -21.14
C SER A 85 -2.89 28.96 -20.37
N MET A 86 -3.91 28.37 -21.00
CA MET A 86 -4.58 27.16 -20.49
C MET A 86 -3.64 25.95 -20.35
N TYR A 87 -2.52 25.95 -21.07
CA TYR A 87 -1.51 24.90 -21.01
C TYR A 87 -0.11 25.47 -20.83
N ILE A 88 0.69 24.78 -20.01
CA ILE A 88 2.12 25.01 -19.86
C ILE A 88 2.90 23.88 -20.55
N LYS A 89 4.07 24.23 -21.11
CA LYS A 89 5.01 23.25 -21.68
C LYS A 89 6.34 23.38 -20.96
N ILE A 90 6.70 22.34 -20.20
CA ILE A 90 7.95 22.25 -19.47
C ILE A 90 8.66 20.97 -19.89
N ASN A 91 9.93 21.10 -20.22
CA ASN A 91 10.75 19.96 -20.64
C ASN A 91 11.55 19.45 -19.43
N ARG A 92 11.28 18.21 -19.02
CA ARG A 92 12.06 17.46 -18.01
C ARG A 92 12.33 18.25 -16.71
N PRO A 93 11.29 18.66 -15.97
CA PRO A 93 11.44 19.38 -14.70
C PRO A 93 12.34 18.60 -13.74
N THR A 94 13.37 19.26 -13.18
CA THR A 94 14.44 18.58 -12.46
C THR A 94 14.03 18.12 -11.06
N ASP A 95 13.04 18.80 -10.48
CA ASP A 95 12.52 18.55 -9.15
C ASP A 95 11.26 17.65 -9.13
N LEU A 96 10.83 17.19 -10.30
CA LEU A 96 9.68 16.30 -10.41
C LEU A 96 9.99 14.96 -9.75
N LYS A 97 9.10 14.54 -8.84
CA LYS A 97 9.17 13.25 -8.16
C LYS A 97 8.11 12.32 -8.71
N ILE A 98 8.35 11.01 -8.65
CA ILE A 98 7.34 9.98 -8.94
C ILE A 98 6.84 9.34 -7.64
N ARG A 99 5.56 8.96 -7.61
CA ARG A 99 5.00 8.05 -6.62
C ARG A 99 5.20 6.62 -7.15
N PRO A 100 6.05 5.79 -6.54
CA PRO A 100 6.21 4.41 -6.98
C PRO A 100 4.94 3.61 -6.70
N ILE A 101 4.54 2.77 -7.66
CA ILE A 101 3.38 1.87 -7.58
C ILE A 101 3.82 0.47 -7.96
N ILE A 102 3.51 -0.50 -7.10
CA ILE A 102 3.65 -1.93 -7.37
C ILE A 102 2.26 -2.49 -7.65
N ALA A 103 1.95 -2.75 -8.92
CA ALA A 103 0.67 -3.31 -9.33
C ALA A 103 0.77 -4.83 -9.46
N GLY A 104 0.23 -5.54 -8.46
CA GLY A 104 0.24 -7.00 -8.39
C GLY A 104 -1.15 -7.64 -8.27
N PRO A 105 -2.12 -7.37 -9.18
CA PRO A 105 -3.48 -7.91 -9.07
C PRO A 105 -3.54 -9.45 -9.18
N SER A 106 -2.48 -10.08 -9.65
CA SER A 106 -2.33 -11.53 -9.74
C SER A 106 -0.94 -11.97 -9.28
N CYS A 107 -0.32 -11.21 -8.37
CA CYS A 107 1.01 -11.55 -7.87
C CYS A 107 0.97 -12.77 -6.93
N SER A 108 2.15 -13.35 -6.68
CA SER A 108 2.28 -14.57 -5.88
C SER A 108 1.66 -14.46 -4.48
N THR A 109 1.64 -13.27 -3.87
CA THR A 109 1.08 -13.04 -2.53
C THR A 109 -0.38 -12.57 -2.54
N GLN A 110 -0.99 -12.32 -3.71
CA GLN A 110 -2.28 -11.61 -3.76
C GLN A 110 -3.41 -12.35 -3.06
N ARG A 111 -3.56 -13.66 -3.31
CA ARG A 111 -4.61 -14.47 -2.70
C ARG A 111 -4.43 -14.61 -1.18
N LEU A 112 -3.18 -14.73 -0.73
CA LEU A 112 -2.85 -14.75 0.69
C LEU A 112 -3.12 -13.38 1.35
N SER A 113 -2.77 -12.28 0.69
CA SER A 113 -3.06 -10.92 1.15
C SER A 113 -4.57 -10.70 1.31
N ASN A 114 -5.37 -11.16 0.34
CA ASN A 114 -6.81 -11.07 0.41
C ASN A 114 -7.42 -11.95 1.53
N LEU A 115 -6.86 -13.15 1.77
CA LEU A 115 -7.27 -13.96 2.91
C LEU A 115 -7.04 -13.22 4.24
N LEU A 116 -5.85 -12.64 4.41
CA LEU A 116 -5.51 -11.86 5.60
C LEU A 116 -6.41 -10.63 5.75
N ASP A 117 -6.77 -9.95 4.65
CA ASP A 117 -7.71 -8.85 4.68
C ASP A 117 -9.08 -9.30 5.21
N ILE A 118 -9.62 -10.41 4.70
CA ILE A 118 -10.91 -10.96 5.17
C ILE A 118 -10.85 -11.32 6.66
N LEU A 119 -9.75 -11.95 7.10
CA LEU A 119 -9.51 -12.32 8.50
C LEU A 119 -9.46 -11.13 9.44
N LEU A 120 -8.73 -10.09 9.06
CA LEU A 120 -8.41 -8.98 9.95
C LEU A 120 -9.45 -7.87 9.90
N LYS A 121 -10.25 -7.78 8.83
CA LYS A 121 -11.24 -6.72 8.64
C LYS A 121 -12.28 -6.60 9.78
N PRO A 122 -12.83 -7.69 10.35
CA PRO A 122 -13.71 -7.60 11.52
C PRO A 122 -13.02 -6.95 12.74
N LEU A 123 -11.70 -7.17 12.88
CA LEU A 123 -10.91 -6.64 13.99
C LEU A 123 -10.62 -5.16 13.84
N CYS A 124 -10.52 -4.65 12.61
CA CYS A 124 -10.29 -3.22 12.33
C CYS A 124 -11.33 -2.33 13.01
N ILE A 125 -12.61 -2.76 13.06
CA ILE A 125 -13.70 -2.00 13.68
C ILE A 125 -13.52 -1.84 15.20
N LYS A 126 -12.73 -2.73 15.83
CA LYS A 126 -12.45 -2.66 17.27
C LYS A 126 -11.32 -1.67 17.61
N VAL A 127 -10.60 -1.17 16.61
CA VAL A 127 -9.52 -0.19 16.81
C VAL A 127 -10.15 1.16 17.22
N PRO A 128 -9.72 1.80 18.34
CA PRO A 128 -10.36 3.02 18.83
C PRO A 128 -10.34 4.19 17.85
N SER A 129 -9.32 4.25 16.99
CA SER A 129 -9.16 5.26 15.95
C SER A 129 -9.65 4.78 14.58
N PHE A 130 -10.50 3.76 14.53
CA PHE A 130 -11.08 3.28 13.28
C PHE A 130 -11.99 4.36 12.68
N VAL A 131 -11.72 4.70 11.42
CA VAL A 131 -12.52 5.63 10.62
C VAL A 131 -12.98 4.86 9.40
N ARG A 132 -14.29 4.75 9.18
CA ARG A 132 -14.84 3.95 8.09
C ARG A 132 -14.71 4.64 6.74
N ASP A 133 -15.07 5.91 6.68
CA ASP A 133 -15.13 6.73 5.48
C ASP A 133 -15.02 8.24 5.82
N ASP A 134 -15.09 9.09 4.78
CA ASP A 134 -15.03 10.54 4.91
C ASP A 134 -16.20 11.12 5.73
N MET A 135 -17.39 10.57 5.57
CA MET A 135 -18.57 10.98 6.35
C MET A 135 -18.43 10.59 7.83
N ASP A 136 -17.93 9.40 8.12
CA ASP A 136 -17.61 8.96 9.48
C ASP A 136 -16.57 9.87 10.12
N PHE A 137 -15.52 10.24 9.38
CA PHE A 137 -14.51 11.20 9.84
C PHE A 137 -15.11 12.57 10.19
N LEU A 138 -16.01 13.10 9.35
CA LEU A 138 -16.68 14.37 9.63
C LEU A 138 -17.53 14.30 10.90
N ASN A 139 -18.13 13.16 11.21
CA ASN A 139 -18.89 12.97 12.46
C ASN A 139 -17.98 12.89 13.71
N TYR A 140 -16.69 12.54 13.56
CA TYR A 140 -15.72 12.59 14.66
C TYR A 140 -15.25 14.01 14.97
N ILE A 141 -15.31 14.93 14.00
CA ILE A 141 -14.89 16.31 14.17
C ILE A 141 -16.03 17.11 14.80
N PRO A 142 -15.77 17.93 15.84
CA PRO A 142 -16.80 18.79 16.40
C PRO A 142 -17.20 19.90 15.42
N ASP A 143 -18.50 20.19 15.33
CA ASP A 143 -19.03 21.28 14.48
C ASP A 143 -18.46 22.66 14.81
N ARG A 144 -17.99 22.84 16.05
CA ARG A 144 -17.40 24.09 16.55
C ARG A 144 -16.24 23.79 17.48
N VAL A 145 -15.22 24.65 17.41
CA VAL A 145 -14.09 24.66 18.33
C VAL A 145 -13.94 26.06 18.93
N PRO A 146 -13.35 26.21 20.14
CA PRO A 146 -13.00 27.52 20.70
C PRO A 146 -12.16 28.37 19.74
N LEU A 147 -12.28 29.70 19.83
CA LEU A 147 -11.60 30.64 18.93
C LEU A 147 -10.06 30.59 19.01
N ASP A 148 -9.52 30.16 20.15
CA ASP A 148 -8.09 29.99 20.41
C ASP A 148 -7.57 28.59 20.05
N THR A 149 -8.39 27.76 19.40
CA THR A 149 -7.98 26.43 18.97
C THR A 149 -6.94 26.50 17.86
N ILE A 150 -5.82 25.81 18.06
CA ILE A 150 -4.82 25.59 17.03
C ILE A 150 -5.13 24.28 16.32
N LEU A 151 -5.44 24.35 15.03
CA LEU A 151 -5.59 23.18 14.18
C LEU A 151 -4.21 22.74 13.67
N VAL A 152 -3.89 21.46 13.89
CA VAL A 152 -2.62 20.87 13.46
C VAL A 152 -2.90 19.70 12.54
N SER A 153 -2.20 19.65 11.42
CA SER A 153 -2.23 18.53 10.47
C SER A 153 -0.83 17.93 10.37
N PHE A 154 -0.76 16.60 10.50
CA PHE A 154 0.47 15.84 10.30
C PHE A 154 0.31 14.90 9.10
N ASP A 155 1.36 14.77 8.30
CA ASP A 155 1.43 13.81 7.19
C ASP A 155 2.64 12.89 7.37
N VAL A 156 2.47 11.61 7.07
CA VAL A 156 3.54 10.61 7.18
C VAL A 156 4.28 10.53 5.86
N ILE A 157 5.60 10.77 5.92
CA ILE A 157 6.46 10.62 4.75
C ILE A 157 6.63 9.12 4.45
N SER A 158 6.27 8.73 3.23
CA SER A 158 6.48 7.36 2.71
C SER A 158 5.93 6.27 3.64
N LEU A 159 4.66 6.38 4.03
CA LEU A 159 3.99 5.47 4.99
C LEU A 159 4.38 3.99 4.81
N TYR A 160 4.13 3.41 3.63
CA TYR A 160 4.32 1.97 3.40
C TYR A 160 5.74 1.46 3.62
N THR A 161 6.77 2.27 3.34
CA THR A 161 8.17 1.87 3.54
C THR A 161 8.66 2.08 4.98
N ASN A 162 7.85 2.74 5.82
CA ASN A 162 8.20 3.10 7.19
C ASN A 162 7.34 2.36 8.24
N ILE A 163 6.52 1.38 7.86
CA ILE A 163 5.74 0.56 8.81
C ILE A 163 6.68 -0.47 9.46
N PRO A 164 6.94 -0.40 10.78
CA PRO A 164 7.81 -1.37 11.45
C PRO A 164 7.10 -2.74 11.54
N HIS A 165 7.65 -3.76 10.86
CA HIS A 165 7.02 -5.08 10.78
C HIS A 165 6.78 -5.70 12.16
N GLU A 166 7.70 -5.53 13.12
CA GLU A 166 7.53 -6.06 14.48
C GLU A 166 6.32 -5.46 15.20
N LEU A 167 6.08 -4.16 15.04
CA LEU A 167 4.91 -3.50 15.64
C LEU A 167 3.63 -3.96 14.96
N GLY A 168 3.65 -4.15 13.64
CA GLY A 168 2.53 -4.72 12.90
C GLY A 168 2.15 -6.11 13.40
N LEU A 169 3.14 -7.00 13.57
CA LEU A 169 2.91 -8.35 14.09
C LEU A 169 2.37 -8.33 15.53
N LYS A 170 2.93 -7.49 16.41
CA LYS A 170 2.45 -7.32 17.79
C LYS A 170 1.00 -6.82 17.82
N ALA A 171 0.67 -5.85 16.98
CA ALA A 171 -0.70 -5.32 16.88
C ALA A 171 -1.68 -6.41 16.42
N VAL A 172 -1.34 -7.14 15.35
CA VAL A 172 -2.17 -8.24 14.84
C VAL A 172 -2.37 -9.30 15.93
N GLN A 173 -1.30 -9.74 16.59
CA GLN A 173 -1.39 -10.71 17.70
C GLN A 173 -2.33 -10.22 18.81
N TYR A 174 -2.17 -8.97 19.26
CA TYR A 174 -3.03 -8.40 20.30
C TYR A 174 -4.52 -8.45 19.95
N TRP A 175 -4.89 -8.06 18.72
CA TRP A 175 -6.29 -8.05 18.29
C TRP A 175 -6.84 -9.46 18.08
N LEU A 176 -6.03 -10.39 17.55
CA LEU A 176 -6.40 -11.80 17.41
C LEU A 176 -6.66 -12.45 18.77
N GLU A 177 -5.81 -12.24 19.77
CA GLU A 177 -5.96 -12.80 21.11
C GLU A 177 -7.19 -12.23 21.84
N LYS A 178 -7.50 -10.94 21.62
CA LYS A 178 -8.58 -10.25 22.32
C LYS A 178 -9.96 -10.47 21.72
N TYR A 179 -10.07 -10.74 20.41
CA TYR A 179 -11.34 -10.85 19.69
C TYR A 179 -11.36 -12.07 18.75
N LEU A 180 -10.80 -13.19 19.20
CA LEU A 180 -10.73 -14.43 18.41
C LEU A 180 -12.12 -14.87 17.90
N ASP A 181 -13.15 -14.71 18.71
CA ASP A 181 -14.53 -15.11 18.40
C ASP A 181 -15.18 -14.30 17.26
N GLU A 182 -14.62 -13.14 16.93
CA GLU A 182 -15.10 -12.26 15.84
C GLU A 182 -14.50 -12.65 14.48
N ILE A 183 -13.57 -13.61 14.46
CA ILE A 183 -12.93 -14.08 13.25
C ILE A 183 -13.82 -15.15 12.59
N PRO A 184 -14.14 -15.03 11.30
CA PRO A 184 -14.91 -16.04 10.59
C PRO A 184 -14.21 -17.40 10.65
N GLY A 185 -14.94 -18.46 11.04
CA GLY A 185 -14.41 -19.81 11.09
C GLY A 185 -14.07 -20.43 9.73
N THR A 186 -14.67 -19.92 8.64
CA THR A 186 -14.39 -20.33 7.25
C THR A 186 -14.59 -19.15 6.29
N PHE A 187 -13.89 -19.17 5.14
CA PHE A 187 -13.92 -18.07 4.15
C PHE A 187 -14.85 -18.32 2.94
N PHE A 188 -15.31 -19.57 2.72
CA PHE A 188 -16.09 -20.01 1.54
C PHE A 188 -17.13 -21.10 1.85
#